data_AF-A0A9E4EZV9-F1
#
_entry.id   AF-A0A9E4EZV9-F1
#
_cell.length_a   1.000
_cell.length_b   1.000
_cell.length_c   1.000
_cell.angle_alpha   90.00
_cell.angle_beta   90.00
_cell.angle_gamma   90.00
#
_symmetry.space_group_name_H-M   'P 1'
#
loop_
_entity.id
_entity.type
_entity.pdbx_description
1 polymer ?
#
loop_
_entity_poly.entity_id
_entity_poly.type
_entity_poly.pdbx_seq_one_letter_code
_entity_poly.pdbx_strand_id
1 'polypeptide(L)'
;GWACPWAFHMNVHGTKGVAHFRITGQQWRDPSKAPEPIRLHVDRDPLGEDAVYDMPEGDMFRDALEDFADCVREDRTPEVDGRVAHENLAVVYAADASSRLGQTVAVGEYL
;
A
#
# COMPACT_ATOMS: atom_id res chain seq x y z
N GLY A 1 12.47 -6.20 -5.63
CA GLY A 1 12.49 -6.81 -6.97
C GLY A 1 12.50 -8.32 -6.85
N TRP A 2 12.19 -9.06 -7.92
CA TRP A 2 12.13 -10.54 -7.86
C TRP A 2 13.51 -11.22 -7.68
N ALA A 3 14.61 -10.49 -7.84
CA ALA A 3 15.98 -11.02 -7.75
C ALA A 3 16.71 -10.64 -6.44
N CYS A 4 15.99 -10.19 -5.41
CA CYS A 4 16.57 -9.81 -4.12
C CYS A 4 15.73 -10.36 -2.95
N PRO A 5 16.25 -10.36 -1.71
CA PRO A 5 15.46 -10.66 -0.53
C PRO A 5 14.17 -9.85 -0.49
N TRP A 6 13.12 -10.44 0.08
CA TRP A 6 11.81 -9.82 0.15
C TRP A 6 11.87 -8.54 1.00
N ALA A 7 11.25 -7.49 0.49
CA ALA A 7 11.07 -6.23 1.19
C ALA A 7 9.75 -5.61 0.74
N PHE A 8 8.95 -5.16 1.71
CA PHE A 8 7.80 -4.30 1.45
C PHE A 8 7.95 -3.04 2.27
N HIS A 9 7.84 -1.91 1.57
CA HIS A 9 8.08 -0.63 2.20
C HIS A 9 7.44 0.55 1.49
N MET A 10 7.02 1.54 2.27
CA MET A 10 6.52 2.81 1.76
C MET A 10 7.12 3.96 2.56
N ASN A 11 7.45 5.05 1.86
CA ASN A 11 7.89 6.31 2.46
C ASN A 11 6.94 7.40 1.97
N VAL A 12 6.42 8.23 2.88
CA VAL A 12 5.60 9.40 2.55
C VAL A 12 6.33 10.64 3.03
N HIS A 13 6.77 11.48 2.09
CA HIS A 13 7.47 12.71 2.38
C HIS A 13 6.47 13.87 2.46
N GLY A 14 6.28 14.39 3.67
CA GLY A 14 5.45 15.57 3.93
C GLY A 14 6.29 16.82 4.18
N THR A 15 5.62 17.97 4.30
CA THR A 15 6.29 19.26 4.60
C THR A 15 6.78 19.38 6.04
N LYS A 16 6.38 18.45 6.92
CA LYS A 16 6.68 18.46 8.37
C LYS A 16 7.32 17.17 8.88
N GLY A 17 7.73 16.28 7.98
CA GLY A 17 8.30 14.99 8.36
C GLY A 17 8.12 13.92 7.29
N VAL A 18 8.70 12.75 7.54
CA VAL A 18 8.67 11.58 6.66
C VAL A 18 8.11 10.39 7.41
N ALA A 19 7.03 9.80 6.88
CA ALA A 19 6.48 8.56 7.41
C ALA A 19 7.12 7.36 6.72
N HIS A 20 7.69 6.46 7.51
CA HIS A 20 8.35 5.22 7.09
C HIS A 20 7.51 4.02 7.53
N PHE A 21 6.95 3.33 6.55
CA PHE A 21 6.26 2.06 6.75
C PHE A 21 7.13 0.92 6.22
N ARG A 22 7.39 -0.07 7.06
CA ARG A 22 8.20 -1.26 6.75
C ARG A 22 7.53 -2.45 7.42
N ILE A 23 7.36 -3.53 6.67
CA ILE A 23 6.90 -4.81 7.23
C ILE A 23 7.81 -5.92 6.76
N THR A 24 7.82 -7.02 7.51
CA THR A 24 8.49 -8.28 7.18
C THR A 24 7.56 -9.23 6.42
N GLY A 25 8.12 -10.26 5.78
CA GLY A 25 7.31 -11.25 5.06
C GLY A 25 6.37 -12.03 5.99
N GLN A 26 6.77 -12.19 7.26
CA GLN A 26 5.92 -12.76 8.31
C GLN A 26 4.75 -11.83 8.63
N GLN A 27 5.01 -10.54 8.84
CA GLN A 27 3.97 -9.52 9.09
C GLN A 27 3.00 -9.38 7.92
N TRP A 28 3.44 -9.58 6.67
CA TRP A 28 2.54 -9.59 5.52
C TRP A 28 1.62 -10.82 5.51
N ARG A 29 2.16 -12.01 5.80
CA ARG A 29 1.42 -13.28 5.68
C ARG A 29 0.48 -13.52 6.84
N ASP A 30 0.94 -13.26 8.06
CA ASP A 30 0.20 -13.49 9.29
C ASP A 30 0.76 -12.57 10.38
N PRO A 31 0.20 -11.34 10.50
CA PRO A 31 0.62 -10.37 11.51
C PRO A 31 0.57 -10.92 12.94
N SER A 32 -0.38 -11.81 13.24
CA SER A 32 -0.59 -12.37 14.58
C SER A 32 0.57 -13.26 15.06
N LYS A 33 1.37 -13.78 14.12
CA LYS A 33 2.56 -14.61 14.38
C LYS A 33 3.87 -13.83 14.24
N ALA A 34 3.82 -12.54 13.99
CA ALA A 34 5.02 -11.72 13.93
C ALA A 34 5.62 -11.57 15.34
N PRO A 35 6.96 -11.62 15.48
CA PRO A 35 7.62 -11.42 16.77
C PRO A 35 7.49 -9.97 17.27
N GLU A 36 7.26 -9.02 16.36
CA GLU A 36 7.11 -7.61 16.64
C GLU A 36 5.86 -7.05 15.93
N PRO A 37 5.14 -6.12 16.56
CA PRO A 37 4.00 -5.46 15.94
C PRO A 37 4.43 -4.67 14.70
N ILE A 38 3.48 -4.44 13.79
CA ILE A 38 3.70 -3.55 12.66
C ILE A 38 3.74 -2.12 13.18
N ARG A 39 4.76 -1.36 12.78
CA ARG A 39 4.98 0.03 13.24
C ARG A 39 5.07 1.01 12.08
N LEU A 40 4.51 2.20 12.30
CA LEU A 40 4.72 3.37 11.48
C LEU A 40 5.69 4.32 12.20
N HIS A 41 6.85 4.53 11.61
CA HIS A 41 7.83 5.50 12.12
C HIS A 41 7.62 6.83 11.40
N VAL A 42 7.60 7.94 12.14
CA VAL A 42 7.46 9.29 11.58
C VAL A 42 8.65 10.11 12.07
N ASP A 43 9.58 10.37 11.17
CA ASP A 43 10.72 11.26 11.38
C ASP A 43 10.26 12.71 11.19
N ARG A 44 10.55 13.59 12.14
CA ARG A 44 10.20 15.02 12.07
C ARG A 44 11.39 15.95 12.22
N ASP A 45 12.63 15.47 12.22
CA ASP A 45 13.82 16.33 12.35
C ASP A 45 13.90 17.35 11.18
N PRO A 46 14.16 18.66 11.41
CA PRO A 46 14.31 19.39 12.69
C PRO A 46 13.03 20.09 13.19
N LEU A 47 11.88 19.74 12.63
CA LEU A 47 10.60 20.41 12.83
C LEU A 47 9.80 19.90 14.03
N GLY A 48 10.21 18.78 14.64
CA GLY A 48 9.55 18.23 15.81
C GLY A 48 10.16 16.90 16.27
N GLU A 49 9.46 16.25 17.20
CA GLU A 49 9.86 14.95 17.73
C GLU A 49 9.40 13.80 16.83
N ASP A 50 10.27 12.81 16.69
CA ASP A 50 9.97 11.55 16.05
C ASP A 50 8.87 10.82 16.79
N ALA A 51 8.00 10.14 16.04
CA ALA A 51 6.94 9.32 16.61
C ALA A 51 6.97 7.91 16.05
N VAL A 52 6.57 6.95 16.87
CA VAL A 52 6.36 5.56 16.48
C VAL A 52 4.93 5.20 16.87
N TYR A 53 4.16 4.74 15.89
CA TYR A 53 2.79 4.30 16.09
C TYR A 53 2.71 2.79 15.84
N ASP A 54 2.23 2.05 16.83
CA ASP A 54 1.85 0.65 16.61
C ASP A 54 0.57 0.64 15.75
N MET A 55 0.60 -0.12 14.66
CA MET A 55 -0.56 -0.29 13.80
C MET A 55 -1.57 -1.21 14.49
N PRO A 56 -2.88 -0.97 14.31
CA PRO A 56 -3.90 -1.86 14.83
C PRO A 56 -3.72 -3.26 14.27
N GLU A 57 -4.02 -4.27 15.10
CA GLU A 57 -4.15 -5.64 14.63
C GLU A 57 -5.30 -5.73 13.62
N GLY A 58 -5.09 -6.48 12.54
CA GLY A 58 -6.08 -6.65 11.48
C GLY A 58 -5.77 -7.88 10.64
N ASP A 59 -6.81 -8.42 10.01
CA ASP A 59 -6.74 -9.54 9.08
C ASP A 59 -7.21 -9.05 7.72
N MET A 60 -6.28 -8.50 6.93
CA MET A 60 -6.61 -7.82 5.67
C MET A 60 -7.41 -8.69 4.69
N PHE A 61 -7.27 -10.02 4.77
CA PHE A 61 -8.01 -10.94 3.91
C PHE A 61 -9.46 -11.11 4.38
N ARG A 62 -9.66 -11.19 5.70
CA ARG A 62 -11.00 -11.19 6.28
C ARG A 62 -11.68 -9.85 6.06
N ASP A 63 -11.01 -8.75 6.35
CA ASP A 63 -11.55 -7.40 6.21
C ASP A 63 -12.05 -7.15 4.78
N ALA A 64 -11.31 -7.60 3.76
CA ALA A 64 -11.74 -7.49 2.36
C ALA A 64 -12.97 -8.35 2.01
N LEU A 65 -13.10 -9.54 2.61
CA LEU A 65 -14.28 -10.40 2.40
C LEU A 65 -15.51 -9.87 3.15
N GLU A 66 -15.29 -9.29 4.32
CA GLU A 66 -16.33 -8.63 5.11
C GLU A 66 -16.84 -7.36 4.39
N ASP A 67 -15.95 -6.50 3.88
CA ASP A 67 -16.32 -5.33 3.06
C ASP A 67 -17.16 -5.74 1.84
N PHE A 68 -16.75 -6.80 1.13
CA PHE A 68 -17.53 -7.33 0.01
C PHE A 68 -18.93 -7.78 0.45
N ALA A 69 -19.02 -8.54 1.54
CA ALA A 69 -20.29 -9.05 2.03
C ALA A 69 -21.23 -7.91 2.49
N ASP A 70 -20.68 -6.88 3.13
CA ASP A 70 -21.44 -5.72 3.58
C ASP A 70 -21.92 -4.87 2.41
N CYS A 71 -21.10 -4.70 1.37
CA CYS A 71 -21.52 -4.05 0.13
C CYS A 71 -22.73 -4.73 -0.51
N VAL A 72 -22.76 -6.07 -0.53
CA VAL A 72 -23.90 -6.85 -1.05
C VAL A 72 -25.15 -6.67 -0.17
N ARG A 73 -24.99 -6.63 1.15
CA ARG A 73 -26.12 -6.51 2.09
C ARG A 73 -26.72 -5.10 2.12
N GLU A 74 -25.86 -4.09 2.05
CA GLU A 74 -26.21 -2.69 2.25
C GLU A 74 -26.42 -1.92 0.94
N ASP A 75 -26.26 -2.58 -0.22
CA ASP A 75 -26.28 -1.95 -1.54
C ASP A 75 -25.28 -0.78 -1.65
N ARG A 76 -24.03 -1.07 -1.27
CA ARG A 76 -22.92 -0.12 -1.25
C ARG A 76 -21.84 -0.50 -2.26
N THR A 77 -21.05 0.50 -2.65
CA THR A 77 -19.85 0.29 -3.47
C THR A 77 -18.67 -0.09 -2.58
N PRO A 78 -17.90 -1.15 -2.92
CA PRO A 78 -16.70 -1.52 -2.19
C PRO A 78 -15.61 -0.46 -2.33
N GLU A 79 -14.65 -0.46 -1.40
CA GLU A 79 -13.51 0.47 -1.44
C GLU A 79 -12.71 0.33 -2.74
N VAL A 80 -12.52 -0.91 -3.19
CA VAL A 80 -11.85 -1.24 -4.46
C VAL A 80 -12.83 -1.96 -5.38
N ASP A 81 -13.44 -1.20 -6.29
CA ASP A 81 -14.32 -1.71 -7.33
C ASP A 81 -13.54 -2.08 -8.62
N GLY A 82 -14.28 -2.54 -9.65
CA GLY A 82 -13.69 -2.88 -10.94
C GLY A 82 -13.04 -1.70 -11.67
N ARG A 83 -13.52 -0.47 -11.42
CA ARG A 83 -12.95 0.74 -12.03
C ARG A 83 -11.60 1.06 -11.37
N VAL A 84 -11.52 1.04 -10.04
CA VAL A 84 -10.25 1.24 -9.30
C VAL A 84 -9.25 0.15 -9.68
N ALA A 85 -9.69 -1.10 -9.82
CA ALA A 85 -8.83 -2.19 -10.28
C ALA A 85 -8.30 -1.97 -11.71
N HIS A 86 -9.12 -1.46 -12.63
CA HIS A 86 -8.71 -1.10 -13.99
C HIS A 86 -7.73 0.07 -14.00
N GLU A 87 -7.98 1.11 -13.19
CA GLU A 87 -7.05 2.25 -13.01
C GLU A 87 -5.67 1.79 -12.52
N ASN A 88 -5.63 0.83 -11.57
CA ASN A 88 -4.37 0.24 -11.10
C ASN A 88 -3.64 -0.53 -12.21
N LEU A 89 -4.37 -1.24 -13.07
CA LEU A 89 -3.78 -1.97 -14.20
C LEU A 89 -3.22 -1.01 -15.27
N ALA A 90 -3.88 0.13 -15.51
CA ALA A 90 -3.40 1.15 -16.43
C ALA A 90 -2.00 1.67 -16.05
N VAL A 91 -1.71 1.81 -14.75
CA VAL A 91 -0.37 2.19 -14.26
C VAL A 91 0.68 1.16 -14.66
N VAL A 92 0.37 -0.14 -14.59
CA VAL A 92 1.29 -1.23 -14.99
C VAL A 92 1.58 -1.16 -16.49
N TYR A 93 0.55 -1.00 -17.33
CA TYR A 93 0.74 -0.88 -18.78
C TYR A 93 1.50 0.37 -19.17
N ALA A 94 1.23 1.51 -18.54
CA ALA A 94 1.97 2.74 -18.79
C ALA A 94 3.46 2.59 -18.43
N ALA A 95 3.78 1.91 -17.32
CA ALA A 95 5.16 1.65 -16.92
C ALA A 95 5.90 0.71 -17.90
N ASP A 96 5.24 -0.36 -18.36
CA ASP A 96 5.76 -1.26 -19.40
C ASP A 96 6.02 -0.52 -20.73
N ALA A 97 5.06 0.30 -21.17
CA ALA A 97 5.22 1.13 -22.36
C ALA A 97 6.37 2.14 -22.22
N SER A 98 6.44 2.83 -21.08
CA SER A 98 7.52 3.77 -20.77
C SER A 98 8.89 3.08 -20.81
N SER A 99 9.00 1.87 -20.25
CA SER A 99 10.24 1.09 -20.26
C SER A 99 10.67 0.68 -21.67
N ARG A 100 9.73 0.35 -22.57
CA ARG A 100 10.05 0.01 -23.96
C ARG A 100 10.42 1.22 -24.81
N LEU A 101 9.72 2.34 -24.61
CA LEU A 101 9.87 3.54 -25.43
C LEU A 101 11.00 4.46 -24.95
N GLY A 102 11.45 4.30 -23.71
CA GLY A 102 12.48 5.16 -23.12
C GLY A 102 12.01 6.60 -22.88
N GLN A 103 10.70 6.81 -22.70
CA GLN A 103 10.11 8.14 -22.50
C GLN A 103 9.00 8.12 -21.46
N THR A 104 8.64 9.29 -20.95
CA THR A 104 7.47 9.48 -20.10
C THR A 104 6.19 9.24 -20.90
N VAL A 105 5.24 8.55 -20.29
CA VAL A 105 3.94 8.19 -20.87
C VAL A 105 2.84 8.62 -19.90
N ALA A 106 1.73 9.15 -20.41
CA ALA A 106 0.60 9.52 -19.57
C ALA A 106 -0.23 8.28 -19.21
N VAL A 107 -0.54 8.09 -17.93
CA VAL A 107 -1.38 6.96 -17.48
C VAL A 107 -2.76 6.98 -18.12
N GLY A 108 -3.30 8.17 -18.38
CA GLY A 108 -4.60 8.34 -19.04
C GLY A 108 -4.70 7.79 -20.47
N GLU A 109 -3.57 7.43 -21.11
CA GLU A 109 -3.58 6.73 -22.38
C GLU A 109 -3.98 5.24 -22.26
N TYR A 110 -4.05 4.71 -21.02
CA TYR A 110 -4.34 3.30 -20.70
C TYR A 110 -5.60 3.12 -19.83
N LEU A 111 -6.37 4.19 -19.59
CA LEU A 111 -7.66 4.19 -18.89
C LEU A 111 -8.80 3.99 -19.89
#